data_AF-Q5FAE9-F1
#
_entry.id   AF-Q5FAE9-F1
#
_cell.length_a   1.000
_cell.length_b   1.000
_cell.length_c   1.000
_cell.angle_alpha   90.00
_cell.angle_beta   90.00
_cell.angle_gamma   90.00
#
_symmetry.space_group_name_H-M   'P 1'
#
loop_
_entity.id
_entity.type
_entity.pdbx_description
1 polymer ?
#
loop_
_entity_poly.entity_id
_entity_poly.type
_entity_poly.pdbx_seq_one_letter_code
_entity_poly.pdbx_strand_id
1 'polypeptide(L)'
;MQSLMNNPVTRSNAPCLIVGIGYTTGSVRDLAQRAADYTPPLGDNATADERRQFGQADRFADFIDSELTAFLESRYTLNRNETAVFGHSFGALFGLYSLLSHRCFRRHWLVSPSIWWHNRRILDFMPSENRLDGIDACLNIGALERSSGCKRREERDMAGQAEQMAAELDRRGTAVFFREYPNADHGNVPFYSLTDCVEYLREAWQR
;
A
#
# COMPACT_ATOMS: atom_id res chain seq x y z
N MET A 1 -15.17 30.40 -1.10
CA MET A 1 -15.97 29.48 -0.26
C MET A 1 -16.41 28.32 -1.14
N GLN A 2 -15.52 27.34 -1.39
CA GLN A 2 -15.87 26.11 -2.10
C GLN A 2 -16.48 25.16 -1.08
N SER A 3 -17.81 25.03 -1.14
CA SER A 3 -18.55 24.00 -0.41
C SER A 3 -18.09 22.63 -0.92
N LEU A 4 -17.37 21.89 -0.06
CA LEU A 4 -17.22 20.45 -0.22
C LEU A 4 -18.61 19.83 0.03
N MET A 5 -19.46 19.91 -0.99
CA MET A 5 -20.80 19.32 -0.96
C MET A 5 -20.66 17.81 -0.72
N ASN A 6 -21.50 17.30 0.19
CA ASN A 6 -21.76 15.88 0.42
C ASN A 6 -21.54 15.06 -0.85
N ASN A 7 -20.58 14.13 -0.81
CA ASN A 7 -20.41 13.19 -1.90
C ASN A 7 -21.66 12.28 -1.93
N PRO A 8 -22.49 12.33 -2.99
CA PRO A 8 -23.73 11.54 -3.05
C PRO A 8 -23.45 10.03 -3.04
N VAL A 9 -22.22 9.61 -3.33
CA VAL A 9 -21.79 8.21 -3.27
C VAL A 9 -21.50 7.77 -1.84
N THR A 10 -20.87 8.60 -1.00
CA THR A 10 -20.47 8.18 0.35
C THR A 10 -21.45 8.57 1.45
N ARG A 11 -22.35 9.54 1.23
CA ARG A 11 -23.19 10.15 2.31
C ARG A 11 -22.38 10.57 3.55
N SER A 12 -21.07 10.75 3.42
CA SER A 12 -20.20 11.11 4.52
C SER A 12 -20.21 12.61 4.73
N ASN A 13 -20.40 13.04 5.98
CA ASN A 13 -20.17 14.43 6.38
C ASN A 13 -18.67 14.80 6.45
N ALA A 14 -17.78 13.81 6.30
CA ALA A 14 -16.34 14.01 6.19
C ALA A 14 -15.92 13.82 4.71
N PRO A 15 -15.61 14.90 3.96
CA PRO A 15 -15.14 14.79 2.59
C PRO A 15 -13.77 14.09 2.56
N CYS A 16 -13.64 13.06 1.70
CA CYS A 16 -12.38 12.39 1.42
C CYS A 16 -11.71 13.02 0.20
N LEU A 17 -10.42 13.36 0.30
CA LEU A 17 -9.60 13.69 -0.86
C LEU A 17 -8.96 12.41 -1.42
N ILE A 18 -9.33 12.02 -2.63
CA ILE A 18 -8.70 10.89 -3.34
C ILE A 18 -7.58 11.44 -4.21
N VAL A 19 -6.35 10.95 -4.01
CA VAL A 19 -5.15 11.39 -4.75
C VAL A 19 -4.57 10.21 -5.52
N GLY A 20 -4.64 10.27 -6.85
CA GLY A 20 -3.94 9.31 -7.72
C GLY A 20 -2.51 9.77 -7.97
N ILE A 21 -1.52 8.94 -7.60
CA ILE A 21 -0.11 9.20 -7.89
C ILE A 21 0.28 8.39 -9.13
N GLY A 22 0.51 9.10 -10.24
CA GLY A 22 0.83 8.51 -11.54
C GLY A 22 2.10 9.09 -12.16
N TYR A 23 2.40 8.65 -13.37
CA TYR A 23 3.59 9.03 -14.12
C TYR A 23 3.21 9.83 -15.37
N THR A 24 4.09 10.74 -15.80
CA THR A 24 3.84 11.65 -16.92
C THR A 24 3.98 11.00 -18.30
N THR A 25 4.37 9.71 -18.36
CA THR A 25 4.60 8.98 -19.62
C THR A 25 3.31 8.61 -20.37
N GLY A 26 2.14 8.91 -19.81
CA GLY A 26 0.83 8.64 -20.43
C GLY A 26 0.41 7.17 -20.42
N SER A 27 1.30 6.27 -20.00
CA SER A 27 0.96 4.85 -19.80
C SER A 27 0.17 4.66 -18.51
N VAL A 28 -0.75 3.68 -18.49
CA VAL A 28 -1.50 3.32 -17.27
C VAL A 28 -0.55 2.84 -16.16
N ARG A 29 0.60 2.25 -16.54
CA ARG A 29 1.65 1.80 -15.62
C ARG A 29 3.01 2.02 -16.27
N ASP A 30 3.80 2.91 -15.69
CA ASP A 30 5.23 3.01 -16.00
C ASP A 30 5.98 1.96 -15.18
N LEU A 31 6.28 0.81 -15.79
CA LEU A 31 6.85 -0.33 -15.07
C LEU A 31 8.24 -0.04 -14.51
N ALA A 32 9.03 0.79 -15.18
CA ALA A 32 10.39 1.12 -14.75
C ALA A 32 10.35 2.10 -13.56
N GLN A 33 9.59 3.19 -13.67
CA GLN A 33 9.50 4.16 -12.59
C GLN A 33 8.81 3.58 -11.36
N ARG A 34 7.75 2.79 -11.56
CA ARG A 34 7.09 2.06 -10.48
C ARG A 34 8.02 1.08 -9.78
N ALA A 35 8.84 0.35 -10.54
CA ALA A 35 9.82 -0.55 -9.98
C ALA A 35 10.81 0.20 -9.09
N ALA A 36 11.30 1.37 -9.54
CA ALA A 36 12.22 2.20 -8.76
C ALA A 36 11.56 2.72 -7.48
N ASP A 37 10.44 3.44 -7.62
CA ASP A 37 9.78 4.16 -6.52
C ASP A 37 9.18 3.22 -5.47
N TYR A 38 8.69 2.03 -5.86
CA TYR A 38 7.89 1.20 -4.95
C TYR A 38 8.67 0.07 -4.26
N THR A 39 9.97 -0.03 -4.50
CA THR A 39 10.79 -1.10 -3.91
C THR A 39 11.70 -0.57 -2.79
N PRO A 40 11.73 -1.25 -1.63
CA PRO A 40 12.59 -0.88 -0.51
C PRO A 40 14.08 -0.84 -0.88
N PRO A 41 14.91 -0.07 -0.14
CA PRO A 41 16.34 -0.07 -0.32
C PRO A 41 16.93 -1.48 -0.36
N LEU A 42 17.72 -1.74 -1.41
CA LEU A 42 18.34 -3.04 -1.66
C LEU A 42 19.42 -3.36 -0.62
N GLY A 43 19.68 -4.65 -0.39
CA GLY A 43 20.80 -5.10 0.42
C GLY A 43 22.15 -4.91 -0.28
N ASP A 44 23.25 -5.16 0.43
CA ASP A 44 24.62 -4.97 -0.08
C ASP A 44 24.96 -5.87 -1.27
N ASN A 45 24.29 -7.01 -1.39
CA ASN A 45 24.49 -8.00 -2.45
C ASN A 45 23.86 -7.62 -3.80
N ALA A 46 23.06 -6.54 -3.88
CA ALA A 46 22.42 -6.16 -5.13
C ALA A 46 23.42 -5.63 -6.16
N THR A 47 23.23 -6.07 -7.41
CA THR A 47 24.04 -5.69 -8.57
C THR A 47 23.87 -4.20 -8.91
N ALA A 48 24.84 -3.65 -9.65
CA ALA A 48 24.75 -2.28 -10.14
C ALA A 48 23.50 -2.05 -11.02
N ASP A 49 23.03 -3.08 -11.74
CA ASP A 49 21.86 -2.99 -12.61
C ASP A 49 20.57 -2.94 -11.79
N GLU A 50 20.46 -3.75 -10.74
CA GLU A 50 19.32 -3.70 -9.81
C GLU A 50 19.24 -2.36 -9.10
N ARG A 51 20.38 -1.79 -8.67
CA ARG A 51 20.42 -0.47 -8.02
C ARG A 51 19.98 0.68 -8.91
N ARG A 52 20.07 0.53 -10.25
CA ARG A 52 19.51 1.50 -11.20
C ARG A 52 18.01 1.36 -11.41
N GLN A 53 17.44 0.18 -11.14
CA GLN A 53 16.05 -0.16 -11.44
C GLN A 53 15.13 -0.15 -10.21
N PHE A 54 15.67 -0.34 -9.02
CA PHE A 54 14.94 -0.58 -7.77
C PHE A 54 15.54 0.22 -6.60
N GLY A 55 14.86 0.19 -5.46
CA GLY A 55 15.38 0.64 -4.17
C GLY A 55 15.20 2.12 -3.88
N GLN A 56 14.30 2.82 -4.58
CA GLN A 56 14.08 4.26 -4.44
C GLN A 56 12.87 4.61 -3.56
N ALA A 57 12.39 3.67 -2.73
CA ALA A 57 11.23 3.90 -1.87
C ALA A 57 11.43 5.02 -0.85
N ASP A 58 12.65 5.27 -0.35
CA ASP A 58 12.93 6.44 0.51
C ASP A 58 12.65 7.74 -0.22
N ARG A 59 13.20 7.89 -1.44
CA ARG A 59 12.97 9.06 -2.30
C ARG A 59 11.49 9.27 -2.59
N PHE A 60 10.75 8.19 -2.81
CA PHE A 60 9.31 8.26 -3.05
C PHE A 60 8.51 8.61 -1.79
N ALA A 61 8.90 8.11 -0.62
CA ALA A 61 8.33 8.49 0.66
C ALA A 61 8.57 9.98 0.96
N ASP A 62 9.79 10.48 0.73
CA ASP A 62 10.15 11.89 0.89
C ASP A 62 9.32 12.79 -0.05
N PHE A 63 9.14 12.39 -1.31
CA PHE A 63 8.25 13.09 -2.25
C PHE A 63 6.82 13.17 -1.71
N ILE A 64 6.27 12.06 -1.19
CA ILE A 64 4.91 12.04 -0.63
C ILE A 64 4.79 12.98 0.58
N ASP A 65 5.71 12.85 1.54
CA ASP A 65 5.62 13.56 2.81
C ASP A 65 5.94 15.06 2.69
N SER A 66 6.96 15.40 1.89
CA SER A 66 7.45 16.78 1.79
C SER A 66 6.87 17.57 0.63
N GLU A 67 6.80 16.99 -0.57
CA GLU A 67 6.41 17.73 -1.78
C GLU A 67 4.91 17.64 -2.05
N LEU A 68 4.39 16.42 -2.16
CA LEU A 68 2.99 16.17 -2.47
C LEU A 68 2.08 16.68 -1.36
N THR A 69 2.39 16.36 -0.10
CA THR A 69 1.58 16.82 1.04
C THR A 69 1.54 18.34 1.11
N ALA A 70 2.68 19.04 0.98
CA ALA A 70 2.72 20.50 0.97
C ALA A 70 1.90 21.10 -0.21
N PHE A 71 2.00 20.50 -1.40
CA PHE A 71 1.20 20.91 -2.55
C PHE A 71 -0.30 20.78 -2.29
N LEU A 72 -0.73 19.68 -1.68
CA LEU A 72 -2.14 19.44 -1.35
C LEU A 72 -2.63 20.37 -0.24
N GLU A 73 -1.85 20.59 0.82
CA GLU A 73 -2.18 21.49 1.93
C GLU A 73 -2.31 22.95 1.48
N SER A 74 -1.62 23.36 0.41
CA SER A 74 -1.80 24.69 -0.17
C SER A 74 -3.17 24.90 -0.86
N ARG A 75 -3.92 23.82 -1.12
CA ARG A 75 -5.19 23.83 -1.87
C ARG A 75 -6.39 23.33 -1.07
N TYR A 76 -6.16 22.42 -0.12
CA TYR A 76 -7.19 21.73 0.63
C TYR A 76 -6.83 21.70 2.11
N THR A 77 -7.85 21.74 2.97
CA THR A 77 -7.65 21.46 4.40
C THR A 77 -7.53 19.95 4.58
N LEU A 78 -6.35 19.49 5.01
CA LEU A 78 -6.07 18.07 5.24
C LEU A 78 -5.96 17.77 6.73
N ASN A 79 -6.43 16.60 7.15
CA ASN A 79 -6.16 16.07 8.48
C ASN A 79 -5.01 15.05 8.39
N ARG A 80 -3.82 15.43 8.84
CA ARG A 80 -2.64 14.54 8.82
C ARG A 80 -2.79 13.29 9.70
N ASN A 81 -3.74 13.27 10.64
CA ASN A 81 -4.04 12.09 11.46
C ASN A 81 -5.00 11.12 10.76
N GLU A 82 -5.55 11.46 9.60
CA GLU A 82 -6.52 10.63 8.89
C GLU A 82 -6.07 10.40 7.44
N THR A 83 -4.84 9.89 7.31
CA THR A 83 -4.19 9.57 6.04
C THR A 83 -4.29 8.07 5.74
N ALA A 84 -4.50 7.74 4.47
CA ALA A 84 -4.59 6.36 4.00
C ALA A 84 -3.81 6.17 2.70
N VAL A 85 -3.19 5.01 2.54
CA VAL A 85 -2.58 4.56 1.28
C VAL A 85 -3.30 3.32 0.76
N PHE A 86 -3.61 3.30 -0.53
CA PHE A 86 -4.07 2.12 -1.25
C PHE A 86 -3.00 1.68 -2.23
N GLY A 87 -2.55 0.43 -2.12
CA GLY A 87 -1.50 -0.12 -2.97
C GLY A 87 -1.89 -1.48 -3.53
N HIS A 88 -1.40 -1.79 -4.73
CA HIS A 88 -1.49 -3.13 -5.33
C HIS A 88 -0.12 -3.66 -5.75
N SER A 89 0.18 -4.93 -5.53
CA SER A 89 1.44 -5.56 -5.98
C SER A 89 2.64 -4.79 -5.42
N PHE A 90 3.57 -4.27 -6.24
CA PHE A 90 4.64 -3.41 -5.70
C PHE A 90 4.13 -2.15 -4.98
N GLY A 91 2.96 -1.61 -5.33
CA GLY A 91 2.39 -0.48 -4.59
C GLY A 91 1.99 -0.86 -3.18
N ALA A 92 1.54 -2.10 -2.97
CA ALA A 92 1.30 -2.65 -1.65
C ALA A 92 2.62 -3.00 -0.92
N LEU A 93 3.68 -3.36 -1.66
CA LEU A 93 5.03 -3.48 -1.11
C LEU A 93 5.56 -2.13 -0.58
N PHE A 94 5.37 -1.04 -1.33
CA PHE A 94 5.68 0.31 -0.86
C PHE A 94 4.82 0.71 0.33
N GLY A 95 3.50 0.46 0.29
CA GLY A 95 2.63 0.76 1.42
C GLY A 95 3.07 0.01 2.69
N LEU A 96 3.49 -1.25 2.57
CA LEU A 96 4.08 -1.99 3.68
C LEU A 96 5.41 -1.39 4.14
N TYR A 97 6.26 -0.95 3.21
CA TYR A 97 7.52 -0.28 3.54
C TYR A 97 7.30 1.05 4.29
N SER A 98 6.35 1.86 3.83
CA SER A 98 5.93 3.09 4.49
C SER A 98 5.45 2.78 5.91
N LEU A 99 4.60 1.77 6.11
CA LEU A 99 4.15 1.33 7.43
C LEU A 99 5.33 1.02 8.37
N LEU A 100 6.31 0.25 7.88
CA LEU A 100 7.40 -0.27 8.69
C LEU A 100 8.51 0.76 8.98
N SER A 101 8.81 1.66 8.04
CA SER A 101 10.00 2.54 8.11
C SER A 101 9.70 4.03 8.26
N HIS A 102 8.66 4.56 7.61
CA HIS A 102 8.42 6.02 7.52
C HIS A 102 7.16 6.49 8.27
N ARG A 103 6.17 5.61 8.39
CA ARG A 103 4.83 5.83 8.98
C ARG A 103 4.10 7.05 8.40
N CYS A 104 4.20 7.27 7.08
CA CYS A 104 3.55 8.39 6.39
C CYS A 104 2.01 8.34 6.47
N PHE A 105 1.45 7.14 6.64
CA PHE A 105 0.01 6.92 6.63
C PHE A 105 -0.46 6.28 7.92
N ARG A 106 -1.67 6.64 8.39
CA ARG A 106 -2.31 5.93 9.50
C ARG A 106 -2.96 4.61 9.07
N ARG A 107 -3.47 4.56 7.83
CA ARG A 107 -4.21 3.42 7.29
C ARG A 107 -3.54 2.88 6.04
N HIS A 108 -3.35 1.57 5.99
CA HIS A 108 -2.68 0.90 4.89
C HIS A 108 -3.60 -0.14 4.28
N TRP A 109 -4.07 0.10 3.06
CA TRP A 109 -4.88 -0.83 2.29
C TRP A 109 -4.02 -1.50 1.22
N LEU A 110 -3.51 -2.69 1.55
CA LEU A 110 -2.43 -3.36 0.84
C LEU A 110 -2.97 -4.60 0.12
N VAL A 111 -3.06 -4.52 -1.20
CA VAL A 111 -3.65 -5.55 -2.05
C VAL A 111 -2.55 -6.36 -2.75
N SER A 112 -2.50 -7.66 -2.47
CA SER A 112 -1.50 -8.60 -3.01
C SER A 112 -0.07 -8.06 -2.85
N PRO A 113 0.39 -7.75 -1.62
CA PRO A 113 1.71 -7.17 -1.39
C PRO A 113 2.80 -8.13 -1.87
N SER A 114 3.68 -7.65 -2.75
CA SER A 114 4.77 -8.45 -3.34
C SER A 114 5.91 -8.71 -2.35
N ILE A 115 5.61 -9.31 -1.21
CA ILE A 115 6.55 -9.62 -0.11
C ILE A 115 7.69 -10.50 -0.62
N TRP A 116 7.42 -11.41 -1.56
CA TRP A 116 8.43 -12.28 -2.18
C TRP A 116 9.59 -11.53 -2.86
N TRP A 117 9.42 -10.25 -3.17
CA TRP A 117 10.40 -9.45 -3.89
C TRP A 117 11.76 -9.43 -3.17
N HIS A 118 12.82 -9.59 -3.96
CA HIS A 118 14.21 -9.60 -3.51
C HIS A 118 14.45 -10.46 -2.25
N ASN A 119 13.99 -11.72 -2.29
CA ASN A 119 14.11 -12.69 -1.20
C ASN A 119 13.49 -12.19 0.14
N ARG A 120 12.30 -11.57 0.06
CA ARG A 120 11.59 -11.02 1.22
C ARG A 120 12.32 -9.89 1.93
N ARG A 121 13.02 -9.05 1.17
CA ARG A 121 13.75 -7.86 1.65
C ARG A 121 12.90 -6.96 2.56
N ILE A 122 11.59 -6.91 2.38
CA ILE A 122 10.70 -6.12 3.24
C ILE A 122 10.75 -6.54 4.72
N LEU A 123 11.05 -7.80 5.02
CA LEU A 123 11.15 -8.31 6.39
C LEU A 123 12.32 -7.70 7.16
N ASP A 124 13.36 -7.25 6.47
CA ASP A 124 14.53 -6.63 7.10
C ASP A 124 14.21 -5.26 7.71
N PHE A 125 13.05 -4.67 7.35
CA PHE A 125 12.56 -3.40 7.89
C PHE A 125 11.54 -3.57 9.02
N MET A 126 11.21 -4.82 9.37
CA MET A 126 10.31 -5.09 10.48
C MET A 126 10.94 -4.59 11.80
N PRO A 127 10.25 -3.78 12.61
CA PRO A 127 10.82 -3.28 13.87
C PRO A 127 11.17 -4.44 14.82
N SER A 128 12.06 -4.25 15.78
CA SER A 128 12.33 -5.26 16.82
C SER A 128 11.24 -5.29 17.91
N GLU A 129 10.56 -4.17 18.13
CA GLU A 129 9.59 -3.95 19.20
C GLU A 129 8.15 -3.83 18.68
N ASN A 130 7.18 -4.07 19.57
CA ASN A 130 5.75 -3.81 19.33
C ASN A 130 5.52 -2.29 19.38
N ARG A 131 5.66 -1.63 18.23
CA ARG A 131 5.55 -0.16 18.11
C ARG A 131 4.57 0.26 17.03
N LEU A 132 3.67 -0.61 16.59
CA LEU A 132 2.77 -0.35 15.47
C LEU A 132 1.33 -0.06 15.91
N ASP A 133 1.13 0.32 17.17
CA ASP A 133 -0.18 0.72 17.71
C ASP A 133 -0.74 1.96 17.00
N GLY A 134 -2.06 2.01 16.86
CA GLY A 134 -2.78 3.13 16.23
C GLY A 134 -2.72 3.16 14.70
N ILE A 135 -2.02 2.19 14.10
CA ILE A 135 -1.98 1.95 12.65
C ILE A 135 -2.97 0.85 12.29
N ASP A 136 -3.70 1.05 11.20
CA ASP A 136 -4.57 0.03 10.62
C ASP A 136 -3.91 -0.54 9.35
N ALA A 137 -3.95 -1.86 9.19
CA ALA A 137 -3.48 -2.52 7.98
C ALA A 137 -4.53 -3.51 7.46
N CYS A 138 -5.01 -3.29 6.25
CA CYS A 138 -5.84 -4.23 5.51
C CYS A 138 -4.96 -4.96 4.50
N LEU A 139 -4.81 -6.27 4.63
CA LEU A 139 -4.06 -7.13 3.71
C LEU A 139 -5.04 -8.00 2.93
N ASN A 140 -5.20 -7.67 1.66
CA ASN A 140 -6.22 -8.28 0.81
C ASN A 140 -5.57 -9.07 -0.32
N ILE A 141 -6.07 -10.26 -0.63
CA ILE A 141 -5.55 -11.12 -1.72
C ILE A 141 -6.68 -11.76 -2.51
N GLY A 142 -6.40 -12.18 -3.75
CA GLY A 142 -7.32 -13.00 -4.53
C GLY A 142 -7.07 -14.49 -4.28
N ALA A 143 -8.12 -15.28 -4.04
CA ALA A 143 -7.95 -16.71 -3.78
C ALA A 143 -7.27 -17.46 -4.94
N LEU A 144 -7.48 -17.00 -6.19
CA LEU A 144 -6.86 -17.57 -7.38
C LEU A 144 -5.35 -17.26 -7.48
N GLU A 145 -4.80 -16.41 -6.61
CA GLU A 145 -3.35 -16.22 -6.48
C GLU A 145 -2.64 -17.43 -5.87
N ARG A 146 -3.37 -18.29 -5.12
CA ARG A 146 -2.82 -19.54 -4.54
C ARG A 146 -2.55 -20.63 -5.58
N SER A 147 -3.24 -20.61 -6.72
CA SER A 147 -3.18 -21.68 -7.73
C SER A 147 -3.34 -21.09 -9.14
N SER A 148 -2.36 -20.30 -9.53
CA SER A 148 -2.41 -19.52 -10.78
C SER A 148 -2.12 -20.35 -12.05
N GLY A 149 -1.75 -21.63 -11.92
CA GLY A 149 -1.33 -22.48 -13.05
C GLY A 149 0.06 -22.12 -13.60
N CYS A 150 0.79 -21.24 -12.92
CA CYS A 150 2.12 -20.79 -13.30
C CYS A 150 3.08 -21.03 -12.14
N LYS A 151 3.99 -22.00 -12.30
CA LYS A 151 4.95 -22.41 -11.27
C LYS A 151 5.69 -21.23 -10.63
N ARG A 152 6.19 -20.30 -11.45
CA ARG A 152 6.89 -19.10 -10.97
C ARG A 152 6.03 -18.21 -10.06
N ARG A 153 4.71 -18.13 -10.30
CA ARG A 153 3.79 -17.33 -9.47
C ARG A 153 3.41 -18.07 -8.19
N GLU A 154 3.26 -19.38 -8.27
CA GLU A 154 3.01 -20.24 -7.10
C GLU A 154 4.22 -20.26 -6.16
N GLU A 155 5.45 -20.33 -6.69
CA GLU A 155 6.69 -20.21 -5.91
C GLU A 155 6.85 -18.87 -5.19
N ARG A 156 6.22 -17.81 -5.68
CA ARG A 156 6.17 -16.52 -4.98
C ARG A 156 5.24 -16.53 -3.78
N ASP A 157 4.31 -17.49 -3.69
CA ASP A 157 3.36 -17.67 -2.61
C ASP A 157 2.73 -16.34 -2.11
N MET A 158 2.10 -15.61 -3.03
CA MET A 158 1.57 -14.27 -2.73
C MET A 158 0.59 -14.28 -1.55
N ALA A 159 -0.37 -15.21 -1.59
CA ALA A 159 -1.41 -15.30 -0.59
C ALA A 159 -0.85 -15.78 0.77
N GLY A 160 -0.02 -16.83 0.79
CA GLY A 160 0.58 -17.32 2.02
C GLY A 160 1.50 -16.30 2.69
N GLN A 161 2.28 -15.55 1.90
CA GLN A 161 3.12 -14.49 2.46
C GLN A 161 2.31 -13.30 2.98
N ALA A 162 1.22 -12.91 2.32
CA ALA A 162 0.34 -11.85 2.82
C ALA A 162 -0.36 -12.25 4.14
N GLU A 163 -0.80 -13.51 4.24
CA GLU A 163 -1.41 -14.08 5.45
C GLU A 163 -0.42 -14.12 6.62
N GLN A 164 0.82 -14.58 6.37
CA GLN A 164 1.89 -14.57 7.38
C GLN A 164 2.25 -13.15 7.83
N MET A 165 2.32 -12.19 6.90
CA MET A 165 2.57 -10.79 7.22
C MET A 165 1.44 -10.17 8.04
N ALA A 166 0.18 -10.48 7.73
CA ALA A 166 -0.95 -10.04 8.52
C ALA A 166 -0.83 -10.51 9.99
N ALA A 167 -0.48 -11.78 10.22
CA ALA A 167 -0.25 -12.32 11.55
C ALA A 167 0.97 -11.69 12.27
N GLU A 168 2.03 -11.35 11.54
CA GLU A 168 3.19 -10.65 12.11
C GLU A 168 2.85 -9.22 12.54
N LEU A 169 2.08 -8.48 11.74
CA LEU A 169 1.65 -7.12 12.06
C LEU A 169 0.69 -7.08 13.26
N ASP A 170 -0.25 -8.03 13.33
CA ASP A 170 -1.19 -8.17 14.44
C ASP A 170 -0.44 -8.39 15.77
N ARG A 171 0.55 -9.28 15.77
CA ARG A 171 1.44 -9.51 16.93
C ARG A 171 2.22 -8.27 17.38
N ARG A 172 2.34 -7.25 16.53
CA ARG A 172 3.10 -6.00 16.76
C ARG A 172 2.23 -4.81 17.13
N GLY A 173 0.92 -5.02 17.31
CA GLY A 173 -0.04 -4.01 17.75
C GLY A 173 -0.80 -3.30 16.63
N THR A 174 -0.56 -3.66 15.36
CA THR A 174 -1.36 -3.11 14.24
C THR A 174 -2.78 -3.68 14.29
N ALA A 175 -3.80 -2.85 14.06
CA ALA A 175 -5.15 -3.34 13.83
C ALA A 175 -5.22 -3.96 12.42
N VAL A 176 -5.20 -5.28 12.33
CA VAL A 176 -5.11 -6.00 11.06
C VAL A 176 -6.46 -6.53 10.59
N PHE A 177 -6.75 -6.33 9.31
CA PHE A 177 -7.85 -6.96 8.61
C PHE A 177 -7.29 -7.75 7.43
N PHE A 178 -7.48 -9.06 7.41
CA PHE A 178 -7.08 -9.89 6.27
C PHE A 178 -8.31 -10.38 5.51
N ARG A 179 -8.31 -10.24 4.19
CA ARG A 179 -9.43 -10.72 3.36
C ARG A 179 -8.95 -11.40 2.08
N GLU A 180 -9.50 -12.58 1.86
CA GLU A 180 -9.36 -13.34 0.62
C GLU A 180 -10.64 -13.20 -0.22
N TYR A 181 -10.49 -12.82 -1.50
CA TYR A 181 -11.61 -12.70 -2.45
C TYR A 181 -11.71 -13.98 -3.30
N PRO A 182 -12.75 -14.82 -3.13
CA PRO A 182 -12.79 -16.18 -3.69
C PRO A 182 -12.64 -16.29 -5.22
N ASN A 183 -13.16 -15.30 -5.96
CA ASN A 183 -13.19 -15.32 -7.43
C ASN A 183 -12.19 -14.34 -8.05
N ALA A 184 -11.21 -13.88 -7.26
CA ALA A 184 -10.26 -12.88 -7.70
C ALA A 184 -8.86 -13.49 -7.93
N ASP A 185 -8.18 -13.00 -8.96
CA ASP A 185 -6.77 -13.23 -9.23
C ASP A 185 -5.95 -11.96 -8.96
N HIS A 186 -4.64 -12.02 -9.20
CA HIS A 186 -3.75 -10.87 -9.00
C HIS A 186 -4.16 -9.62 -9.81
N GLY A 187 -4.76 -9.81 -10.99
CA GLY A 187 -5.09 -8.72 -11.91
C GLY A 187 -6.37 -7.99 -11.52
N ASN A 188 -7.37 -8.72 -10.99
CA ASN A 188 -8.69 -8.15 -10.72
C ASN A 188 -8.99 -7.88 -9.24
N VAL A 189 -8.24 -8.47 -8.29
CA VAL A 189 -8.45 -8.26 -6.85
C VAL A 189 -8.45 -6.78 -6.41
N PRO A 190 -7.68 -5.85 -7.01
CA PRO A 190 -7.74 -4.45 -6.62
C PRO A 190 -9.10 -3.80 -6.83
N PHE A 191 -9.89 -4.24 -7.82
CA PHE A 191 -11.19 -3.64 -8.11
C PHE A 191 -12.25 -4.00 -7.06
N TYR A 192 -12.24 -5.25 -6.59
CA TYR A 192 -13.07 -5.67 -5.46
C TYR A 192 -12.63 -4.94 -4.19
N SER A 193 -11.33 -4.97 -3.94
CA SER A 193 -10.71 -4.45 -2.73
C SER A 193 -10.83 -2.92 -2.57
N LEU A 194 -10.80 -2.16 -3.68
CA LEU A 194 -10.96 -0.71 -3.64
C LEU A 194 -12.35 -0.28 -3.17
N THR A 195 -13.40 -1.03 -3.54
CA THR A 195 -14.77 -0.73 -3.11
C THR A 195 -14.88 -0.84 -1.59
N ASP A 196 -14.36 -1.94 -1.03
CA ASP A 196 -14.34 -2.17 0.42
C ASP A 196 -13.44 -1.15 1.16
N CYS A 197 -12.35 -0.69 0.52
CA CYS A 197 -11.50 0.38 1.06
C CYS A 197 -12.28 1.68 1.27
N VAL A 198 -13.04 2.10 0.25
CA VAL A 198 -13.82 3.36 0.32
C VAL A 198 -14.90 3.27 1.40
N GLU A 199 -15.58 2.13 1.51
CA GLU A 199 -16.58 1.88 2.55
C GLU A 199 -15.93 1.89 3.95
N TYR A 200 -14.77 1.25 4.13
CA TYR A 200 -14.01 1.28 5.38
C TYR A 200 -13.62 2.71 5.78
N LEU A 201 -13.04 3.48 4.85
CA LEU A 201 -12.59 4.85 5.13
C LEU A 201 -13.77 5.78 5.47
N ARG A 202 -14.92 5.60 4.82
CA ARG A 202 -16.15 6.32 5.16
C ARG A 202 -16.50 6.16 6.63
N GLU A 203 -16.49 4.92 7.13
CA GLU A 203 -16.84 4.62 8.53
C GLU A 203 -15.73 5.04 9.50
N ALA A 204 -14.47 4.85 9.09
CA ALA A 204 -13.32 5.14 9.93
C ALA A 204 -13.14 6.63 10.23
N TRP A 205 -13.55 7.52 9.33
CA TRP A 205 -13.46 8.97 9.48
C TRP A 205 -14.69 9.63 10.11
N GLN A 206 -15.68 8.83 10.49
CA GLN A 206 -16.84 9.29 11.26
C GLN A 206 -16.70 9.05 12.77
N ARG A 207 -15.63 8.36 13.20
CA ARG A 207 -15.30 8.09 14.59
C ARG A 207 -14.43 9.20 15.17
#